data_AF-A0A653DRA6-F1
#
_entry.id   AF-A0A653DRA6-F1
#
_cell.length_a   1.000
_cell.length_b   1.000
_cell.length_c   1.000
_cell.angle_alpha   90.00
_cell.angle_beta   90.00
_cell.angle_gamma   90.00
#
_symmetry.space_group_name_H-M   'P 1'
#
loop_
_entity.id
_entity.type
_entity.pdbx_description
1 polymer ?
#
loop_
_entity_poly.entity_id
_entity_poly.type
_entity_poly.pdbx_seq_one_letter_code
_entity_poly.pdbx_strand_id
1 'polypeptide(L)'
;RRKIWVNSSWRAREEEGEFHTAFARLKDDPEQFVRYFRMNFLKFDNLLKLLKPHIHKQNTVLRRFRVLLVREEKSPLIFTLFGR
;
A
#
# COMPACT_ATOMS: atom_id res chain seq x y z
N ARG A 1 0.09 -29.76 -23.22
CA ARG A 1 0.31 -28.42 -22.61
C ARG A 1 -0.29 -28.42 -21.21
N ARG A 2 0.47 -28.10 -20.15
CA ARG A 2 -0.05 -28.05 -18.77
C ARG A 2 -0.85 -26.76 -18.57
N LYS A 3 -2.06 -26.84 -18.02
CA LYS A 3 -2.84 -25.66 -17.60
C LYS A 3 -2.16 -25.09 -16.36
N ILE A 4 -1.51 -23.94 -16.52
CA ILE A 4 -0.94 -23.19 -15.41
C ILE A 4 -2.08 -22.38 -14.79
N TRP A 5 -2.59 -22.81 -13.63
CA TRP A 5 -3.68 -22.14 -12.92
C TRP A 5 -3.24 -20.83 -12.26
N VAL A 6 -1.97 -20.74 -11.90
CA VAL A 6 -1.37 -19.59 -11.21
C VAL A 6 -0.33 -18.96 -12.15
N ASN A 7 -0.59 -17.74 -12.63
CA ASN A 7 0.37 -16.97 -13.43
C ASN A 7 1.71 -16.88 -12.69
N SER A 8 2.83 -17.06 -13.39
CA SER A 8 4.18 -16.91 -12.83
C SER A 8 4.39 -15.56 -12.16
N SER A 9 3.73 -14.49 -12.62
CA SER A 9 3.76 -13.16 -11.99
C SER A 9 3.23 -13.14 -10.55
N TRP A 10 2.50 -14.19 -10.14
CA TRP A 10 1.98 -14.34 -8.78
C TRP A 10 2.90 -15.11 -7.84
N ARG A 11 3.93 -15.79 -8.35
CA ARG A 11 4.91 -16.50 -7.51
C ARG A 11 5.76 -15.52 -6.68
N ALA A 12 6.05 -14.33 -7.22
CA ALA A 12 6.81 -13.30 -6.51
C ALA A 12 6.00 -12.55 -5.43
N ARG A 13 4.71 -12.84 -5.25
CA ARG A 13 3.86 -12.17 -4.24
C ARG A 13 4.32 -12.43 -2.80
N GLU A 14 4.84 -13.63 -2.56
CA GLU A 14 5.24 -14.07 -1.22
C GLU A 14 6.51 -13.33 -0.74
N GLU A 15 7.42 -13.01 -1.67
CA GLU A 15 8.64 -12.25 -1.36
C GLU A 15 8.44 -10.74 -1.40
N GLU A 16 7.63 -10.22 -2.33
CA GLU A 16 7.57 -8.76 -2.59
C GLU A 16 6.34 -8.05 -2.00
N GLY A 17 5.37 -8.81 -1.51
CA GLY A 17 4.10 -8.30 -1.00
C GLY A 17 3.09 -7.96 -2.09
N GLU A 18 1.82 -8.35 -1.88
CA GLU A 18 0.76 -8.21 -2.89
C GLU A 18 0.51 -6.78 -3.35
N PHE A 19 0.55 -5.80 -2.44
CA PHE A 19 0.00 -4.47 -2.73
C PHE A 19 1.01 -3.52 -3.38
N HIS A 20 2.31 -3.68 -3.07
CA HIS A 20 3.33 -2.71 -3.47
C HIS A 20 3.91 -2.97 -4.85
N THR A 21 3.90 -4.21 -5.35
CA THR A 21 4.52 -4.56 -6.63
C THR A 21 3.54 -5.04 -7.71
N ALA A 22 2.35 -5.54 -7.34
CA ALA A 22 1.39 -6.08 -8.32
C ALA A 22 0.86 -5.01 -9.27
N PHE A 23 0.55 -3.81 -8.78
CA PHE A 23 0.01 -2.74 -9.63
C PHE A 23 0.99 -2.32 -10.74
N ALA A 24 2.27 -2.15 -10.40
CA ALA A 24 3.29 -1.78 -11.37
C ALA A 24 3.45 -2.83 -12.47
N ARG A 25 3.47 -4.12 -12.10
CA ARG A 25 3.58 -5.24 -13.04
C ARG A 25 2.37 -5.39 -13.96
N LEU A 26 1.18 -5.15 -13.43
CA LEU A 26 -0.07 -5.32 -14.18
C LEU A 26 -0.35 -4.14 -15.10
N LYS A 27 0.21 -2.95 -14.82
CA LYS A 27 -0.02 -1.75 -15.62
C LYS A 27 0.42 -1.95 -17.08
N ASP A 28 1.47 -2.71 -17.31
CA ASP A 28 2.04 -2.96 -18.64
C ASP A 28 1.38 -4.15 -19.38
N ASP A 29 0.49 -4.90 -18.70
CA ASP A 29 -0.27 -6.03 -19.27
C ASP A 29 -1.78 -5.79 -19.13
N PRO A 30 -2.45 -5.19 -20.13
CA PRO A 30 -3.87 -4.85 -20.08
C PRO A 30 -4.79 -6.05 -19.83
N GLU A 31 -4.44 -7.24 -20.34
CA GLU A 31 -5.27 -8.44 -20.22
C GLU A 31 -5.22 -8.97 -18.78
N GLN A 32 -4.01 -9.07 -18.20
CA GLN A 32 -3.89 -9.45 -16.79
C GLN A 32 -4.42 -8.38 -15.85
N PHE A 33 -4.32 -7.09 -16.21
CA PHE A 33 -4.92 -6.00 -15.46
C PHE A 33 -6.43 -6.17 -15.34
N VAL A 34 -7.14 -6.39 -16.46
CA VAL A 34 -8.59 -6.64 -16.47
C VAL A 34 -8.92 -7.91 -15.69
N ARG A 35 -8.12 -8.95 -15.81
CA ARG A 35 -8.36 -10.23 -15.14
C ARG A 35 -8.21 -10.13 -13.61
N TYR A 36 -7.27 -9.32 -13.13
CA TYR A 36 -7.03 -9.09 -11.70
C TYR A 36 -7.99 -8.05 -11.11
N PHE A 37 -8.02 -6.84 -11.68
CA PHE A 37 -8.83 -5.72 -11.17
C PHE A 37 -10.30 -5.78 -11.61
N ARG A 38 -10.66 -6.71 -12.50
CA ARG A 38 -12.01 -6.85 -13.09
C ARG A 38 -12.49 -5.59 -13.80
N MET A 39 -11.57 -4.71 -14.19
CA MET A 39 -11.82 -3.48 -14.93
C MET A 39 -10.59 -3.09 -15.73
N ASN A 40 -10.76 -2.31 -16.80
CA ASN A 40 -9.63 -1.77 -17.55
C ASN A 40 -8.93 -0.65 -16.77
N PHE A 41 -7.70 -0.35 -17.18
CA PHE A 41 -6.87 0.67 -16.54
C PHE A 41 -7.53 2.06 -16.52
N LEU A 42 -8.20 2.47 -17.61
CA LEU A 42 -8.85 3.78 -17.70
C LEU A 42 -9.99 3.94 -16.68
N LYS A 43 -10.84 2.91 -16.52
CA LYS A 43 -11.90 2.88 -15.52
C LYS A 43 -11.31 2.91 -14.11
N PHE A 44 -10.26 2.16 -13.87
CA PHE A 44 -9.56 2.15 -12.58
C PHE A 44 -8.98 3.54 -12.25
N ASP A 45 -8.28 4.18 -13.18
CA ASP A 45 -7.66 5.49 -12.97
C ASP A 45 -8.72 6.58 -12.71
N ASN A 46 -9.84 6.55 -13.42
CA ASN A 46 -10.96 7.45 -13.18
C ASN A 46 -11.58 7.24 -11.80
N LEU A 47 -11.79 5.99 -11.39
CA LEU A 47 -12.28 5.64 -10.06
C LEU A 47 -11.31 6.11 -8.97
N LEU A 48 -10.01 5.89 -9.17
CA LEU A 48 -8.98 6.32 -8.25
C LEU A 48 -8.97 7.84 -8.07
N LYS A 49 -9.13 8.62 -9.16
CA LYS A 49 -9.21 10.10 -9.08
C LYS A 49 -10.38 10.56 -8.21
N LEU A 50 -11.53 9.91 -8.33
CA LEU A 50 -12.72 10.23 -7.51
C LEU A 50 -12.52 9.87 -6.03
N LEU A 51 -11.88 8.74 -5.75
CA LEU A 51 -11.66 8.26 -4.39
C LEU A 51 -10.47 8.91 -3.69
N LYS A 52 -9.46 9.38 -4.43
CA LYS A 52 -8.19 9.89 -3.89
C LYS A 52 -8.38 10.94 -2.77
N PRO A 53 -9.31 11.91 -2.86
CA PRO A 53 -9.57 12.86 -1.77
C PRO A 53 -10.11 12.20 -0.49
N HIS A 54 -10.71 11.02 -0.58
CA HIS A 54 -11.32 10.33 0.56
C HIS A 54 -10.41 9.26 1.17
N ILE A 55 -9.52 8.66 0.37
CA ILE A 55 -8.65 7.55 0.80
C ILE A 55 -7.20 7.96 1.05
N HIS A 56 -6.87 9.24 0.90
CA HIS A 56 -5.53 9.74 1.22
C HIS A 56 -5.23 9.61 2.72
N LYS A 57 -3.95 9.34 3.04
CA LYS A 57 -3.51 9.26 4.44
C LYS A 57 -3.72 10.61 5.10
N GLN A 58 -4.62 10.66 6.08
CA GLN A 58 -4.82 11.84 6.90
C GLN A 58 -3.81 11.89 8.05
N ASN A 59 -3.40 13.09 8.42
CA ASN A 59 -2.58 13.31 9.61
C ASN A 59 -3.45 13.24 10.87
N THR A 60 -3.71 12.02 11.31
CA THR A 60 -4.41 11.75 12.57
C THR A 60 -3.55 12.13 13.78
N VAL A 61 -4.19 12.32 14.93
CA VAL A 61 -3.51 12.62 16.21
C VAL A 61 -2.45 11.57 16.53
N LEU A 62 -2.79 10.29 16.38
CA LEU A 62 -1.88 9.17 16.59
C LEU A 62 -0.67 9.20 15.63
N ARG A 63 -0.86 9.64 14.38
CA ARG A 63 0.23 9.77 13.40
C ARG A 63 1.20 10.89 13.77
N ARG A 64 0.70 12.01 14.30
CA ARG A 64 1.53 13.11 14.83
C ARG A 64 2.29 12.67 16.07
N PHE A 65 1.63 11.97 16.99
CA PHE A 65 2.28 11.41 18.18
C PHE A 65 3.42 10.45 17.82
N ARG A 66 3.25 9.58 16.81
CA ARG A 66 4.35 8.72 16.34
C ARG A 66 5.57 9.52 15.87
N VAL A 67 5.36 10.61 15.12
CA VAL A 67 6.46 11.48 14.67
C VAL A 67 7.13 12.20 15.86
N LEU A 68 6.35 12.58 16.88
CA LEU A 68 6.88 13.16 18.11
C LEU A 68 7.66 12.15 18.93
N LEU A 69 7.19 10.91 19.10
CA LEU A 69 7.92 9.85 19.82
C LEU A 69 9.26 9.52 19.14
N VAL A 70 9.28 9.42 17.81
CA VAL A 70 10.53 9.21 17.05
C VAL A 70 11.50 10.39 17.18
N ARG A 71 10.99 11.60 17.45
CA ARG A 71 11.79 12.82 17.62
C ARG A 71 12.25 13.02 19.07
N GLU A 72 11.45 12.57 20.04
CA GLU A 72 11.69 12.64 21.49
C GLU A 72 12.45 11.43 22.04
N GLU A 73 12.59 10.32 21.30
CA GLU A 73 13.55 9.25 21.65
C GLU A 73 15.01 9.75 21.67
N LYS A 74 15.27 10.97 21.17
CA LYS A 74 16.55 11.68 21.34
C LYS A 74 16.57 12.68 22.51
N SER A 75 15.50 12.76 23.29
CA SER A 75 15.36 13.61 24.47
C SER A 75 15.17 12.75 25.73
N PRO A 76 16.14 12.71 26.66
CA PRO A 76 16.07 11.87 27.87
C PRO A 76 15.00 12.29 28.90
N LEU A 77 14.10 13.22 28.57
CA LEU A 77 13.18 13.85 29.53
C LEU A 77 11.78 13.21 29.60
N ILE A 78 11.40 12.30 28.69
CA ILE A 78 10.07 11.66 28.73
C ILE A 78 10.00 10.51 29.76
N PHE A 79 11.11 9.84 30.05
CA PHE A 79 11.14 8.73 31.01
C PHE A 79 10.91 9.17 32.47
N THR A 80 11.00 10.47 32.79
CA THR A 80 10.78 10.97 34.16
C THR A 80 9.33 11.33 34.48
N LEU A 81 8.44 11.47 33.49
CA LEU A 81 7.05 11.87 33.71
C LEU A 81 6.05 10.70 33.84
N PHE A 82 6.43 9.49 33.42
CA PHE A 82 5.60 8.27 33.56
C PHE A 82 6.26 7.17 34.40
N GLY A 83 7.37 7.48 35.08
CA GLY A 83 8.07 6.61 36.02
C GLY A 83 7.77 6.99 37.47
N ARG A 84 6.60 6.63 37.97
CA ARG A 84 6.34 6.31 39.38
C ARG A 84 5.42 5.12 39.46
#